data_AF-A0ABD7ST40-F1
#
_entry.id   AF-A0ABD7ST40-F1
#
_cell.length_a   1.000
_cell.length_b   1.000
_cell.length_c   1.000
_cell.angle_alpha   90.00
_cell.angle_beta   90.00
_cell.angle_gamma   90.00
#
_symmetry.space_group_name_H-M   'P 1'
#
loop_
_entity.id
_entity.type
_entity.pdbx_description
1 polymer ?
#
loop_
_entity_poly.entity_id
_entity_poly.type
_entity_poly.pdbx_seq_one_letter_code
_entity_poly.pdbx_strand_id
1 'polypeptide(L)'
;MYEEFTGFKIELVPYAPQTPMMLIIDSAVGLQIELPSTGEFHVMPTDDLGKFHTVMFKMNAKNNKPPEISFMVSTSEIERFKTVSVLPVK
;
A
#
# COMPACT_ATOMS: atom_id res chain seq x y z
N MET A 1 -24.24 -7.71 3.36
CA MET A 1 -23.42 -7.80 4.58
C MET A 1 -22.05 -7.30 4.19
N TYR A 2 -21.67 -6.11 4.64
CA TYR A 2 -20.35 -5.53 4.38
C TYR A 2 -19.57 -5.69 5.68
N GLU A 3 -18.54 -6.52 5.65
CA GLU A 3 -17.64 -6.68 6.80
C GLU A 3 -16.52 -5.64 6.66
N GLU A 4 -16.38 -4.79 7.66
CA GLU A 4 -15.33 -3.78 7.74
C GLU A 4 -14.13 -4.38 8.48
N PHE A 5 -13.01 -4.53 7.77
CA PHE A 5 -11.76 -4.97 8.38
C PHE A 5 -11.00 -3.75 8.90
N THR A 6 -10.71 -3.73 10.20
CA THR A 6 -9.88 -2.70 10.84
C THR A 6 -8.53 -3.29 11.23
N GLY A 7 -7.45 -2.51 11.18
CA GLY A 7 -6.11 -2.94 11.61
C GLY A 7 -5.28 -3.64 10.54
N PHE A 8 -4.91 -2.96 9.45
CA PHE A 8 -3.83 -3.45 8.59
C PHE A 8 -2.50 -2.84 9.05
N LYS A 9 -1.43 -3.64 9.05
CA LYS A 9 -0.07 -3.19 9.36
C LYS A 9 0.77 -3.33 8.11
N ILE A 10 1.15 -2.20 7.53
CA ILE A 10 2.13 -2.21 6.45
C ILE A 10 3.50 -2.42 7.08
N GLU A 11 4.06 -3.63 6.93
CA GLU A 11 5.42 -3.93 7.36
C GLU A 11 6.37 -3.89 6.17
N LEU A 12 7.33 -2.99 6.25
CA LEU A 12 8.28 -2.74 5.17
C LEU A 12 9.55 -3.53 5.49
N VAL A 13 9.63 -4.71 4.89
CA VAL A 13 10.87 -5.50 4.93
C VAL A 13 11.78 -4.96 3.84
N PRO A 14 13.00 -4.49 4.16
CA PRO A 14 13.92 -3.96 3.16
C PRO A 14 14.21 -5.02 2.10
N TYR A 15 14.26 -4.57 0.85
CA TYR A 15 14.56 -5.42 -0.31
C TYR A 15 15.91 -6.13 -0.11
N ALA A 16 15.84 -7.43 0.17
CA ALA A 16 16.92 -8.36 -0.07
C ALA A 16 16.61 -9.10 -1.38
N PRO A 17 17.60 -9.61 -2.13
CA PRO A 17 17.35 -10.51 -3.27
C PRO A 17 16.47 -11.73 -2.93
N GLN A 18 16.20 -11.96 -1.64
CA GLN A 18 15.48 -13.09 -1.08
C GLN A 18 14.11 -12.72 -0.46
N THR A 19 13.73 -11.43 -0.34
CA THR A 19 12.49 -11.03 0.35
C THR A 19 11.76 -9.87 -0.35
N PRO A 20 10.55 -10.10 -0.92
CA PRO A 20 9.73 -9.04 -1.52
C PRO A 20 9.11 -8.13 -0.45
N MET A 21 8.72 -6.91 -0.84
CA MET A 21 7.92 -6.03 0.02
C MET A 21 6.55 -6.70 0.26
N MET A 22 5.96 -6.56 1.44
CA MET A 22 4.68 -7.20 1.76
C MET A 22 3.66 -6.21 2.32
N LEU A 23 2.40 -6.36 1.91
CA LEU A 23 1.25 -5.80 2.62
C LEU A 23 0.72 -6.84 3.60
N ILE A 24 0.67 -6.53 4.90
CA ILE A 24 0.13 -7.44 5.93
C ILE A 24 -1.18 -6.85 6.47
N ILE A 25 -2.23 -7.66 6.49
CA ILE A 25 -3.48 -7.31 7.16
C ILE A 25 -3.50 -8.05 8.50
N ASP A 26 -3.46 -7.31 9.61
CA ASP A 26 -3.41 -7.88 10.95
C ASP A 26 -4.83 -8.32 11.34
N SER A 27 -5.17 -9.56 11.00
CA SER A 27 -6.42 -10.21 11.38
C SER A 27 -6.15 -11.63 11.87
N ALA A 28 -7.14 -12.28 12.48
CA ALA A 28 -7.04 -13.69 12.90
C ALA A 28 -6.61 -14.65 11.77
N VAL A 29 -6.75 -14.21 10.51
CA VAL A 29 -6.24 -14.88 9.32
C VAL A 29 -5.12 -14.01 8.74
N GLY A 30 -3.88 -14.49 8.81
CA GLY A 30 -2.72 -13.77 8.29
C GLY A 30 -2.78 -13.66 6.76
N LEU A 31 -3.21 -12.51 6.25
CA LEU A 31 -3.15 -12.19 4.83
C LEU A 31 -1.88 -11.39 4.55
N GLN A 32 -1.09 -11.89 3.61
CA GLN A 32 0.11 -11.23 3.10
C GLN A 32 0.01 -11.10 1.58
N ILE A 33 0.34 -9.93 1.05
CA ILE A 33 0.45 -9.70 -0.39
C ILE A 33 1.89 -9.30 -0.70
N GLU A 34 2.60 -10.14 -1.45
CA GLU A 34 3.91 -9.80 -1.98
C GLU A 34 3.78 -8.74 -3.07
N LEU A 35 4.59 -7.69 -2.94
CA LEU A 35 4.65 -6.55 -3.84
C LEU A 35 5.92 -6.67 -4.70
N PRO A 36 5.78 -6.86 -6.03
CA PRO A 36 6.92 -7.03 -6.91
C PRO A 36 7.76 -5.74 -7.02
N SER A 37 9.07 -5.89 -7.26
CA SER A 37 9.99 -4.77 -7.47
C SER A 37 9.67 -3.91 -8.69
N THR A 38 8.85 -4.42 -9.61
CA THR A 38 8.33 -3.66 -10.76
C THR A 38 7.17 -2.75 -10.44
N GLY A 39 6.65 -2.81 -9.20
CA GLY A 39 5.47 -2.09 -8.80
C GLY A 39 5.74 -0.65 -8.38
N GLU A 40 4.65 0.09 -8.20
CA GLU A 40 4.66 1.47 -7.72
C GLU A 40 3.35 1.82 -6.99
N PHE A 41 3.43 2.77 -6.07
CA PHE A 41 2.27 3.35 -5.39
C PHE A 41 1.88 4.69 -6.00
N HIS A 42 0.58 4.97 -6.01
CA HIS A 42 -0.03 6.23 -6.38
C HIS A 42 -0.93 6.71 -5.25
N VAL A 43 -0.80 7.97 -4.87
CA VAL A 43 -1.50 8.56 -3.73
C VAL A 43 -2.45 9.65 -4.21
N MET A 44 -3.72 9.52 -3.86
CA MET A 44 -4.75 10.49 -4.22
C MET A 44 -5.47 10.97 -2.95
N PRO A 45 -5.65 12.28 -2.74
CA PRO A 45 -6.50 12.75 -1.64
C PRO A 45 -7.94 12.28 -1.87
N THR A 46 -8.58 11.77 -0.81
CA THR A 46 -9.95 11.21 -0.89
C THR A 46 -11.03 12.19 -0.46
N ASP A 47 -10.66 13.26 0.23
CA ASP A 47 -11.54 14.32 0.68
C ASP A 47 -10.96 15.71 0.40
N ASP A 48 -11.83 16.72 0.31
CA ASP A 48 -11.43 18.12 0.07
C ASP A 48 -10.56 18.69 1.19
N LEU A 49 -10.62 18.07 2.37
CA LEU A 49 -9.83 18.43 3.55
C LEU A 49 -8.48 17.71 3.62
N GLY A 50 -8.23 16.74 2.73
CA GLY A 50 -7.01 15.94 2.69
C GLY A 50 -6.70 15.24 4.01
N LYS A 51 -7.72 14.76 4.74
CA LYS A 51 -7.55 13.96 5.97
C LYS A 51 -7.29 12.50 5.67
N PHE A 52 -7.78 12.03 4.53
CA PHE A 52 -7.61 10.67 4.05
C PHE A 52 -7.01 10.67 2.65
N HIS A 53 -6.18 9.67 2.40
CA HIS A 53 -5.58 9.42 1.11
C HIS A 53 -5.87 7.99 0.68
N THR A 54 -6.26 7.84 -0.58
CA THR A 54 -6.30 6.54 -1.24
C THR A 54 -4.92 6.23 -1.78
N VAL A 55 -4.34 5.14 -1.30
CA VAL A 55 -3.11 4.56 -1.83
C VAL A 55 -3.50 3.45 -2.80
N MET A 56 -2.98 3.51 -4.01
CA MET A 56 -3.21 2.53 -5.06
C MET A 56 -1.87 1.92 -5.44
N PHE A 57 -1.77 0.60 -5.40
CA PHE A 57 -0.57 -0.12 -5.80
C PHE A 57 -0.77 -0.76 -7.18
N LYS A 58 0.20 -0.51 -8.05
CA LYS A 58 0.30 -1.11 -9.36
C LYS A 58 1.43 -2.11 -9.35
N MET A 59 1.17 -3.38 -9.65
CA MET A 59 2.17 -4.46 -9.63
C MET A 59 3.26 -4.29 -10.71
N ASN A 60 2.94 -3.60 -11.80
CA ASN A 60 3.93 -3.29 -12.84
C ASN A 60 3.72 -1.88 -13.40
N ALA A 61 4.61 -0.97 -13.02
CA ALA A 61 4.61 0.43 -13.43
C ALA A 61 4.65 0.65 -14.95
N LYS A 62 5.14 -0.32 -15.73
CA LYS A 62 5.33 -0.19 -17.18
C LYS A 62 4.11 -0.53 -18.01
N ASN A 63 3.11 -1.20 -17.43
CA ASN A 63 1.90 -1.57 -18.17
C ASN A 63 0.83 -0.47 -18.07
N ASN A 64 -0.18 -0.50 -18.94
CA ASN A 64 -1.33 0.43 -18.89
C ASN A 64 -2.52 -0.11 -18.08
N LYS A 65 -2.32 -1.14 -17.25
CA LYS A 65 -3.39 -1.69 -16.43
C LYS A 65 -3.71 -0.75 -15.26
N PRO A 66 -4.96 -0.72 -14.79
CA PRO A 66 -5.29 -0.01 -13.56
C PRO A 66 -4.57 -0.66 -12.35
N PRO A 67 -4.39 0.08 -11.25
CA PRO A 67 -3.86 -0.48 -9.99
C PRO A 67 -4.69 -1.67 -9.50
N GLU A 68 -4.01 -2.69 -8.97
CA GLU A 68 -4.64 -3.95 -8.54
C GLU A 68 -5.06 -3.95 -7.07
N ILE A 69 -4.43 -3.09 -6.24
CA ILE A 69 -4.69 -3.01 -4.81
C ILE A 69 -4.94 -1.55 -4.45
N SER A 70 -5.97 -1.28 -3.66
CA SER A 70 -6.21 0.04 -3.10
C SER A 70 -6.62 -0.04 -1.63
N PHE A 71 -6.18 0.94 -0.85
CA PHE A 71 -6.53 1.09 0.55
C PHE A 71 -6.50 2.56 0.94
N MET A 72 -7.22 2.91 2.02
CA MET A 72 -7.25 4.28 2.54
C MET A 72 -6.37 4.39 3.78
N VAL A 73 -5.64 5.48 3.89
CA VAL A 73 -4.80 5.82 5.05
C VAL A 73 -5.05 7.25 5.48
N SER A 74 -4.75 7.57 6.73
CA SER A 74 -4.75 8.94 7.21
C SER A 74 -3.54 9.74 6.70
N THR A 75 -3.63 11.06 6.75
CA THR A 75 -2.55 11.96 6.33
C THR A 75 -1.31 11.89 7.23
N SER A 76 -1.43 11.50 8.49
CA SER A 76 -0.26 11.25 9.33
C SER A 76 0.46 9.95 8.92
N GLU A 77 -0.29 8.94 8.48
CA GLU A 77 0.25 7.66 8.02
C GLU A 77 0.88 7.76 6.64
N ILE A 78 0.36 8.60 5.73
CA ILE A 78 0.91 8.72 4.38
C ILE A 78 2.32 9.32 4.35
N GLU A 79 2.60 10.31 5.20
CA GLU A 79 3.93 10.91 5.28
C GLU A 79 4.97 9.93 5.82
N ARG A 80 4.56 9.11 6.81
CA ARG A 80 5.36 7.98 7.25
C ARG A 80 5.57 7.00 6.09
N PHE A 81 4.50 6.55 5.43
CA PHE A 81 4.54 5.58 4.32
C PHE A 81 5.51 6.00 3.20
N LYS A 82 5.47 7.26 2.76
CA LYS A 82 6.41 7.81 1.76
C LYS A 82 7.87 7.70 2.19
N THR A 83 8.15 7.84 3.49
CA THR A 83 9.51 7.78 4.05
C THR A 83 10.06 6.35 4.09
N VAL A 84 9.19 5.37 4.37
CA VAL A 84 9.61 3.99 4.62
C VAL A 84 9.45 3.07 3.40
N SER A 85 8.69 3.47 2.38
CA SER A 85 8.52 2.68 1.15
C SER A 85 9.83 2.51 0.39
N VAL A 86 10.16 1.26 0.04
CA VAL A 86 11.28 0.95 -0.87
C VAL A 86 10.86 0.92 -2.35
N LEU A 87 9.56 0.98 -2.63
CA LEU A 87 9.01 1.13 -3.98
C LEU A 87 8.63 2.60 -4.22
N PRO A 88 8.65 3.06 -5.48
CA PRO A 88 8.26 4.42 -5.81
C PRO A 88 6.85 4.76 -5.28
N VAL A 89 6.71 5.95 -4.71
CA VAL A 89 5.43 6.53 -4.28
C VAL A 89 5.21 7.82 -5.07
N LYS A 90 4.13 7.87 -5.86
CA LYS A 90 3.74 8.98 -6.73
C LYS A 90 2.52 9.70 -6.21
#